data_AF-A0A183UTK4-F1
#
_entry.id   AF-A0A183UTK4-F1
#
_cell.length_a   1.000
_cell.length_b   1.000
_cell.length_c   1.000
_cell.angle_alpha   90.00
_cell.angle_beta   90.00
_cell.angle_gamma   90.00
#
_symmetry.space_group_name_H-M   'P 1'
#
loop_
_entity.id
_entity.type
_entity.pdbx_description
1 polymer ?
#
loop_
_entity_poly.entity_id
_entity_poly.type
_entity_poly.pdbx_seq_one_letter_code
_entity_poly.pdbx_strand_id
1 'polypeptide(L)'
;LDNPKYSLLNASRDDLILLFTGDTQFNFECVPTNTACKEASATVRAKHGLSLDCGMTKEAANAANLSEYERKKYVKECLAVESLYANRLTSAYNSITKPFRDVMVRLIESMHSKPTALIINGDLTSYGHLHELESFQREWLHIPIRILPGLGNHDYENNVNDCVSNHCANRMLF
;
A
#
# COMPACT_ATOMS: atom_id res chain seq x y z
N LEU A 1 -2.66 -31.32 8.46
CA LEU A 1 -3.39 -30.22 7.81
C LEU A 1 -3.82 -30.58 6.38
N ASP A 2 -3.33 -31.69 5.80
CA ASP A 2 -3.74 -32.19 4.47
C ASP A 2 -4.92 -33.17 4.54
N ASN A 3 -6.07 -32.75 5.09
CA ASN A 3 -7.30 -33.51 4.88
C ASN A 3 -8.04 -32.89 3.68
N PRO A 4 -8.19 -33.59 2.55
CA PRO A 4 -8.78 -33.06 1.32
C PRO A 4 -10.23 -32.55 1.49
N LYS A 5 -10.89 -32.95 2.59
CA LYS A 5 -12.22 -32.48 3.01
C LYS A 5 -12.27 -31.01 3.46
N TYR A 6 -11.12 -30.41 3.81
CA TYR A 6 -11.02 -29.01 4.25
C TYR A 6 -10.19 -28.14 3.29
N SER A 7 -9.99 -28.60 2.05
CA SER A 7 -9.37 -27.77 1.02
C SER A 7 -10.30 -26.62 0.67
N LEU A 8 -9.80 -25.38 0.82
CA LEU A 8 -10.47 -24.15 0.37
C LEU A 8 -10.91 -24.21 -1.10
N LEU A 9 -10.18 -24.98 -1.93
CA LEU A 9 -10.50 -25.17 -3.34
C LEU A 9 -11.73 -26.07 -3.56
N ASN A 10 -12.09 -26.92 -2.60
CA ASN A 10 -13.18 -27.88 -2.68
C ASN A 10 -14.46 -27.43 -1.95
N ALA A 11 -14.51 -26.19 -1.46
CA ALA A 11 -15.66 -25.68 -0.72
C ALA A 11 -16.94 -25.65 -1.59
N SER A 12 -18.06 -26.06 -0.99
CA SER A 12 -19.39 -26.08 -1.61
C SER A 12 -19.99 -24.67 -1.70
N ARG A 13 -21.05 -24.54 -2.50
CA ARG A 13 -21.86 -23.30 -2.54
C ARG A 13 -22.62 -23.04 -1.26
N ASP A 14 -22.82 -24.07 -0.44
CA ASP A 14 -23.52 -23.99 0.85
C ASP A 14 -22.60 -23.57 1.99
N ASP A 15 -21.28 -23.49 1.75
CA ASP A 15 -20.30 -23.09 2.75
C ASP A 15 -20.17 -21.56 2.82
N LEU A 16 -20.12 -21.02 4.04
CA LEU A 16 -19.74 -19.63 4.26
C LEU A 16 -18.21 -19.50 4.21
N ILE A 17 -17.72 -18.80 3.20
CA ILE A 17 -16.29 -18.59 2.99
C ILE A 17 -15.97 -17.10 3.20
N LEU A 18 -15.16 -16.82 4.21
CA LEU A 18 -14.63 -15.49 4.50
C LEU A 18 -13.11 -15.52 4.38
N LEU A 19 -12.57 -14.62 3.58
CA LEU A 19 -11.13 -14.39 3.50
C LEU A 19 -10.75 -13.22 4.41
N PHE A 20 -9.58 -13.31 5.03
CA PHE A 20 -9.05 -12.26 5.90
C PHE A 20 -7.65 -11.85 5.43
N THR A 21 -7.42 -10.55 5.40
CA THR A 21 -6.10 -9.93 5.24
C THR A 21 -6.04 -8.65 6.07
N GLY A 22 -4.88 -8.02 6.19
CA GLY A 22 -4.70 -6.64 6.65
C GLY A 22 -3.47 -6.03 6.00
N ASP A 23 -3.07 -4.85 6.45
CA ASP A 23 -1.78 -4.22 6.10
C ASP A 23 -1.59 -4.11 4.58
N THR A 24 -2.64 -3.61 3.92
CA THR A 24 -2.64 -3.40 2.48
C THR A 24 -1.92 -2.12 2.07
N GLN A 25 -1.48 -1.32 3.05
CA GLN A 25 -0.86 -0.04 2.84
C GLN A 25 0.21 -0.13 1.75
N PHE A 26 0.03 0.73 0.75
CA PHE A 26 0.89 0.78 -0.44
C PHE A 26 2.24 1.45 -0.14
N ASN A 27 2.73 1.41 1.09
CA ASN A 27 3.97 2.06 1.48
C ASN A 27 4.92 1.04 2.12
N PHE A 28 5.50 0.19 1.28
CA PHE A 28 6.61 -0.64 1.71
C PHE A 28 7.88 0.20 1.73
N GLU A 29 8.54 0.24 2.88
CA GLU A 29 9.79 0.94 3.04
C GLU A 29 10.87 0.29 2.17
N CYS A 30 11.39 1.05 1.22
CA CYS A 30 12.58 0.62 0.50
C CYS A 30 13.80 0.86 1.37
N VAL A 31 14.33 -0.23 1.91
CA VAL A 31 15.59 -0.22 2.64
C VAL A 31 16.78 -0.07 1.68
N PRO A 32 17.93 0.46 2.12
CA PRO A 32 19.11 0.67 1.26
C PRO A 32 19.62 -0.60 0.54
N THR A 33 19.35 -1.77 1.10
CA THR A 33 19.71 -3.07 0.52
C THR A 33 18.80 -3.49 -0.65
N ASN A 34 17.64 -2.86 -0.83
CA ASN A 34 16.75 -3.08 -1.98
C ASN A 34 17.20 -2.21 -3.16
N THR A 35 18.32 -2.60 -3.78
CA THR A 35 18.99 -1.82 -4.83
C THR A 35 18.06 -1.49 -5.98
N ALA A 36 17.21 -2.43 -6.37
CA ALA A 36 16.31 -2.25 -7.51
C ALA A 36 15.19 -1.25 -7.21
N CYS A 37 14.68 -1.21 -5.97
CA CYS A 37 13.77 -0.14 -5.56
C CYS A 37 14.46 1.21 -5.48
N LYS A 38 15.66 1.25 -4.88
CA LYS A 38 16.44 2.48 -4.82
C LYS A 38 16.76 3.00 -6.22
N GLU A 39 17.02 2.13 -7.19
CA GLU A 39 17.26 2.56 -8.56
C GLU A 39 16.03 3.25 -9.18
N ALA A 40 14.82 2.78 -8.86
CA ALA A 40 13.59 3.38 -9.39
C ALA A 40 13.42 4.86 -9.02
N SER A 41 13.87 5.26 -7.83
CA SER A 41 13.83 6.65 -7.36
C SER A 41 15.10 7.45 -7.67
N ALA A 42 16.11 6.87 -8.33
CA ALA A 42 17.39 7.52 -8.61
C ALA A 42 17.25 8.85 -9.35
N THR A 43 16.41 8.91 -10.39
CA THR A 43 16.16 10.13 -11.16
C THR A 43 15.54 11.24 -10.31
N VAL A 44 14.57 10.91 -9.46
CA VAL A 44 13.93 11.89 -8.56
C VAL A 44 14.91 12.38 -7.52
N ARG A 45 15.73 11.48 -6.95
CA ARG A 45 16.78 11.86 -6.00
C ARG A 45 17.81 12.79 -6.61
N ALA A 46 18.33 12.47 -7.80
CA ALA A 46 19.31 13.29 -8.49
C ALA A 46 18.75 14.67 -8.86
N LYS A 47 17.48 14.72 -9.30
CA LYS A 47 16.79 15.97 -9.64
C LYS A 47 16.66 16.93 -8.45
N HIS A 48 16.36 16.39 -7.26
CA HIS A 48 16.05 17.18 -6.08
C HIS A 48 17.17 17.23 -5.03
N GLY A 49 18.31 16.58 -5.29
CA GLY A 49 19.44 16.51 -4.36
C GLY A 49 19.16 15.69 -3.10
N LEU A 50 18.38 14.61 -3.20
CA LEU A 50 18.02 13.75 -2.07
C LEU A 50 19.05 12.64 -1.82
N SER A 51 19.21 12.24 -0.55
CA SER A 51 20.01 11.08 -0.17
C SER A 51 19.31 9.75 -0.51
N LEU A 52 20.04 8.63 -0.43
CA LEU A 52 19.59 7.29 -0.84
C LEU A 52 18.30 6.84 -0.13
N ASP A 53 18.06 7.31 1.08
CA ASP A 53 16.86 7.11 1.90
C ASP A 53 15.73 8.10 1.60
N CYS A 54 15.80 8.80 0.45
CA CYS A 54 14.92 9.93 0.11
C CYS A 54 15.00 11.10 1.12
N GLY A 55 16.05 11.15 1.94
CA GLY A 55 16.25 12.19 2.93
C GLY A 55 16.72 13.53 2.33
N MET A 56 16.36 14.62 3.02
CA MET A 56 16.92 15.95 2.78
C MET A 56 17.16 16.65 4.11
N THR A 57 18.41 17.06 4.37
CA THR A 57 18.75 17.81 5.58
C THR A 57 18.30 19.27 5.46
N LYS A 58 18.07 19.94 6.60
CA LYS A 58 17.72 21.37 6.59
C LYS A 58 18.84 22.21 5.99
N GLU A 59 20.08 21.82 6.24
CA GLU A 59 21.28 22.46 5.74
C GLU A 59 21.35 22.36 4.20
N ALA A 60 21.09 21.17 3.64
CA ALA A 60 21.03 20.96 2.19
C ALA A 60 19.87 21.74 1.55
N ALA A 61 18.70 21.73 2.17
CA ALA A 61 17.53 22.48 1.70
C ALA A 61 17.78 24.00 1.71
N ASN A 62 18.38 24.52 2.79
CA ASN A 62 18.73 25.93 2.92
C ASN A 62 19.79 26.35 1.91
N ALA A 63 20.79 25.50 1.65
CA ALA A 63 21.80 25.75 0.62
C ALA A 63 21.19 25.82 -0.78
N ALA A 64 20.14 25.04 -1.04
CA ALA A 64 19.34 25.08 -2.27
C ALA A 64 18.23 26.15 -2.26
N ASN A 65 18.14 26.95 -1.18
CA ASN A 65 17.12 27.99 -0.97
C ASN A 65 15.67 27.48 -1.10
N LEU A 66 15.42 26.24 -0.66
CA LEU A 66 14.10 25.60 -0.73
C LEU A 66 13.22 25.96 0.46
N SER A 67 11.93 26.17 0.20
CA SER A 67 10.93 26.30 1.26
C SER A 67 10.70 24.97 1.99
N GLU A 68 10.13 25.03 3.20
CA GLU A 68 9.72 23.83 3.94
C GLU A 68 8.72 22.98 3.14
N TYR A 69 7.83 23.63 2.41
CA TYR A 69 6.86 22.97 1.54
C TYR A 69 7.54 22.19 0.42
N GLU A 70 8.52 22.80 -0.27
CA GLU A 70 9.27 22.14 -1.33
C GLU A 70 10.07 20.95 -0.80
N ARG A 71 10.73 21.10 0.36
CA ARG A 71 11.43 19.99 1.03
C ARG A 71 10.50 18.80 1.24
N LYS A 72 9.33 19.03 1.88
CA LYS A 72 8.34 17.97 2.12
C LYS A 72 7.82 17.36 0.82
N LYS A 73 7.59 18.20 -0.20
CA LYS A 73 7.12 17.76 -1.52
C LYS A 73 8.12 16.83 -2.20
N TYR A 74 9.41 17.19 -2.22
CA TYR A 74 10.44 16.39 -2.92
C TYR A 74 10.70 15.06 -2.22
N VAL A 75 10.78 15.06 -0.89
CA VAL A 75 10.87 13.82 -0.09
C VAL A 75 9.66 12.93 -0.37
N LYS A 76 8.44 13.50 -0.37
CA LYS A 76 7.21 12.75 -0.67
C LYS A 76 7.18 12.19 -2.10
N GLU A 77 7.69 12.93 -3.09
CA GLU A 77 7.79 12.47 -4.48
C GLU A 77 8.73 11.26 -4.60
N CYS A 78 9.88 11.29 -3.92
CA CYS A 78 10.83 10.19 -3.90
C CYS A 78 10.25 8.95 -3.22
N LEU A 79 9.67 9.13 -2.02
CA LEU A 79 9.00 8.04 -1.29
C LEU A 79 7.90 7.44 -2.15
N ALA A 80 7.05 8.26 -2.78
CA ALA A 80 5.98 7.75 -3.64
C ALA A 80 6.52 6.87 -4.79
N VAL A 81 7.66 7.19 -5.39
CA VAL A 81 8.27 6.33 -6.42
C VAL A 81 8.76 5.01 -5.83
N GLU A 82 9.40 5.04 -4.67
CA GLU A 82 9.87 3.83 -3.98
C GLU A 82 8.70 2.94 -3.54
N SER A 83 7.69 3.53 -2.92
CA SER A 83 6.45 2.84 -2.55
C SER A 83 5.80 2.23 -3.78
N LEU A 84 5.61 3.02 -4.86
CA LEU A 84 5.08 2.52 -6.13
C LEU A 84 5.92 1.37 -6.69
N TYR A 85 7.24 1.43 -6.63
CA TYR A 85 8.09 0.35 -7.08
C TYR A 85 7.92 -0.92 -6.23
N ALA A 86 7.96 -0.77 -4.91
CA ALA A 86 7.78 -1.89 -3.99
C ALA A 86 6.40 -2.54 -4.18
N ASN A 87 5.37 -1.73 -4.48
CA ASN A 87 4.04 -2.21 -4.85
C ASN A 87 3.98 -2.82 -6.26
N ARG A 88 4.75 -2.29 -7.22
CA ARG A 88 4.72 -2.67 -8.64
C ARG A 88 5.64 -3.83 -8.99
N LEU A 89 6.49 -4.32 -8.09
CA LEU A 89 7.28 -5.54 -8.29
C LEU A 89 6.40 -6.80 -8.30
N THR A 90 5.58 -6.83 -9.34
CA THR A 90 4.88 -7.96 -9.96
C THR A 90 4.66 -7.75 -11.44
N SER A 91 4.59 -6.50 -11.94
CA SER A 91 4.11 -6.33 -13.31
C SER A 91 5.20 -6.37 -14.39
N ALA A 92 6.51 -6.31 -14.09
CA ALA A 92 7.48 -6.03 -15.17
C ALA A 92 8.88 -6.67 -15.13
N TYR A 93 9.31 -7.46 -14.12
CA TYR A 93 10.68 -8.02 -14.20
C TYR A 93 10.93 -9.45 -13.76
N ASN A 94 10.13 -10.13 -12.92
CA ASN A 94 10.30 -11.57 -12.70
C ASN A 94 9.02 -12.17 -12.09
N SER A 95 8.50 -13.23 -12.70
CA SER A 95 7.21 -13.91 -12.42
C SER A 95 7.04 -14.55 -11.02
N ILE A 96 7.85 -14.21 -10.01
CA ILE A 96 7.93 -14.94 -8.73
C ILE A 96 7.34 -14.14 -7.56
N THR A 97 7.29 -12.81 -7.61
CA THR A 97 6.67 -11.99 -6.57
C THR A 97 5.41 -11.34 -7.14
N LYS A 98 4.24 -11.86 -6.75
CA LYS A 98 2.93 -11.22 -7.04
C LYS A 98 2.60 -10.25 -5.91
N PRO A 99 1.98 -9.05 -6.11
CA PRO A 99 1.68 -8.24 -4.96
C PRO A 99 0.60 -9.04 -4.25
N PHE A 100 0.56 -8.93 -2.94
CA PHE A 100 -0.32 -9.76 -2.14
C PHE A 100 -1.78 -9.72 -2.65
N ARG A 101 -2.23 -8.57 -3.18
CA ARG A 101 -3.47 -8.39 -3.95
C ARG A 101 -3.67 -9.41 -5.09
N ASP A 102 -2.71 -9.60 -5.99
CA ASP A 102 -2.91 -10.53 -7.13
C ASP A 102 -2.92 -11.99 -6.69
N VAL A 103 -2.24 -12.32 -5.58
CA VAL A 103 -2.34 -13.65 -4.97
C VAL A 103 -3.77 -13.87 -4.49
N MET A 104 -4.35 -12.88 -3.80
CA MET A 104 -5.74 -12.93 -3.35
C MET A 104 -6.72 -13.05 -4.52
N VAL A 105 -6.56 -12.23 -5.57
CA VAL A 105 -7.39 -12.31 -6.78
C VAL A 105 -7.31 -13.68 -7.41
N ARG A 106 -6.11 -14.24 -7.59
CA ARG A 106 -5.94 -15.58 -8.19
C ARG A 106 -6.50 -16.69 -7.31
N LEU A 107 -6.36 -16.57 -5.98
CA LEU A 107 -6.99 -17.49 -5.05
C LEU A 107 -8.50 -17.48 -5.26
N ILE A 108 -9.13 -16.30 -5.17
CA ILE A 108 -10.58 -16.11 -5.38
C ILE A 108 -11.01 -16.66 -6.75
N GLU A 109 -10.22 -16.41 -7.80
CA GLU A 109 -10.45 -16.93 -9.15
C GLU A 109 -10.40 -18.46 -9.22
N SER A 110 -9.42 -19.08 -8.54
CA SER A 110 -9.20 -20.53 -8.51
C SER A 110 -10.20 -21.32 -7.65
N MET A 111 -10.91 -20.66 -6.75
CA MET A 111 -11.90 -21.31 -5.89
C MET A 111 -13.16 -21.67 -6.68
N HIS A 112 -13.62 -22.91 -6.50
CA HIS A 112 -14.84 -23.44 -7.12
C HIS A 112 -16.08 -22.63 -6.71
N SER A 113 -16.18 -22.29 -5.42
CA SER A 113 -17.21 -21.42 -4.86
C SER A 113 -16.57 -20.09 -4.46
N LYS A 114 -17.13 -18.98 -4.93
CA LYS A 114 -16.56 -17.65 -4.63
C LYS A 114 -16.75 -17.32 -3.15
N PRO A 115 -15.73 -16.73 -2.49
CA PRO A 115 -15.88 -16.22 -1.14
C PRO A 115 -17.03 -15.24 -1.03
N THR A 116 -17.76 -15.29 0.09
CA THR A 116 -18.83 -14.35 0.38
C THR A 116 -18.28 -12.94 0.57
N ALA A 117 -17.12 -12.82 1.22
CA ALA A 117 -16.43 -11.56 1.40
C ALA A 117 -14.92 -11.75 1.63
N LEU A 118 -14.17 -10.69 1.34
CA LEU A 118 -12.80 -10.46 1.82
C LEU A 118 -12.83 -9.33 2.84
N ILE A 119 -12.42 -9.64 4.06
CA ILE A 119 -12.25 -8.68 5.15
C ILE A 119 -10.80 -8.19 5.12
N ILE A 120 -10.63 -6.87 5.04
CA ILE A 120 -9.32 -6.21 5.10
C ILE A 120 -9.24 -5.49 6.43
N ASN A 121 -8.54 -6.07 7.39
CA ASN A 121 -8.48 -5.63 8.78
C ASN A 121 -7.41 -4.53 8.98
N GLY A 122 -7.68 -3.36 8.43
CA GLY A 122 -6.91 -2.15 8.72
C GLY A 122 -5.63 -1.99 7.93
N ASP A 123 -5.01 -0.83 8.18
CA ASP A 123 -3.84 -0.30 7.51
C ASP A 123 -4.03 -0.32 5.99
N LEU A 124 -5.10 0.36 5.56
CA LEU A 124 -5.46 0.59 4.17
C LEU A 124 -4.55 1.65 3.54
N THR A 125 -4.16 2.61 4.36
CA THR A 125 -3.33 3.78 4.07
C THR A 125 -2.22 3.87 5.11
N SER A 126 -1.18 4.66 4.82
CA SER A 126 -0.11 4.89 5.80
C SER A 126 -0.39 6.08 6.70
N TYR A 127 -1.14 7.07 6.19
CA TYR A 127 -1.40 8.34 6.87
C TYR A 127 -2.82 8.90 6.61
N GLY A 128 -3.74 8.13 6.01
CA GLY A 128 -5.09 8.63 5.67
C GLY A 128 -5.12 9.75 4.62
N HIS A 129 -4.06 9.92 3.83
CA HIS A 129 -4.04 10.94 2.77
C HIS A 129 -4.97 10.58 1.59
N LEU A 130 -5.51 11.59 0.89
CA LEU A 130 -6.43 11.37 -0.24
C LEU A 130 -5.89 10.39 -1.28
N HIS A 131 -4.68 10.63 -1.80
CA HIS A 131 -4.06 9.78 -2.82
C HIS A 131 -3.79 8.33 -2.36
N GLU A 132 -3.62 8.10 -1.05
CA GLU A 132 -3.44 6.76 -0.48
C GLU A 132 -4.79 6.02 -0.48
N LEU A 133 -5.84 6.68 0.01
CA LEU A 133 -7.19 6.16 -0.02
C LEU A 133 -7.67 5.89 -1.47
N GLU A 134 -7.47 6.83 -2.39
CA GLU A 134 -7.81 6.64 -3.81
C GLU A 134 -7.05 5.46 -4.43
N SER A 135 -5.81 5.23 -4.00
CA SER A 135 -5.04 4.07 -4.44
C SER A 135 -5.60 2.77 -3.86
N PHE A 136 -5.91 2.72 -2.56
CA PHE A 136 -6.59 1.58 -1.97
C PHE A 136 -7.91 1.26 -2.70
N GLN A 137 -8.75 2.27 -2.92
CA GLN A 137 -10.03 2.13 -3.62
C GLN A 137 -9.85 1.57 -5.03
N ARG A 138 -8.91 2.14 -5.79
CA ARG A 138 -8.61 1.70 -7.16
C ARG A 138 -8.10 0.26 -7.21
N GLU A 139 -7.20 -0.13 -6.32
CA GLU A 139 -6.55 -1.44 -6.41
C GLU A 139 -7.36 -2.58 -5.76
N TRP A 140 -8.03 -2.33 -4.64
CA TRP A 140 -8.70 -3.36 -3.83
C TRP A 140 -10.22 -3.44 -3.99
N LEU A 141 -10.92 -2.31 -4.16
CA LEU A 141 -12.39 -2.33 -4.18
C LEU A 141 -13.00 -2.82 -5.52
N HIS A 142 -12.17 -3.06 -6.54
CA HIS A 142 -12.58 -3.63 -7.83
C HIS A 142 -12.46 -5.16 -7.91
N ILE A 143 -12.04 -5.82 -6.83
CA ILE A 143 -11.99 -7.29 -6.78
C ILE A 143 -13.44 -7.83 -6.83
N PRO A 144 -13.74 -8.88 -7.62
CA PRO A 144 -15.12 -9.32 -7.90
C PRO A 144 -15.78 -10.13 -6.77
N ILE A 145 -15.60 -9.70 -5.52
CA ILE A 145 -16.31 -10.18 -4.33
C ILE A 145 -16.55 -8.99 -3.38
N ARG A 146 -17.42 -9.17 -2.38
CA ARG A 146 -17.64 -8.11 -1.39
C ARG A 146 -16.36 -7.85 -0.59
N ILE A 147 -15.90 -6.60 -0.57
CA ILE A 147 -14.79 -6.16 0.27
C ILE A 147 -15.36 -5.47 1.51
N LEU A 148 -14.88 -5.87 2.68
CA LEU A 148 -15.24 -5.30 3.98
C LEU A 148 -13.97 -4.68 4.59
N PRO A 149 -13.68 -3.40 4.30
CA PRO A 149 -12.52 -2.71 4.86
C PRO A 149 -12.78 -2.30 6.32
N GLY A 150 -11.85 -2.64 7.20
CA GLY A 150 -11.69 -2.07 8.52
C GLY A 150 -10.56 -1.04 8.53
N LEU A 151 -10.52 -0.20 9.56
CA LEU A 151 -9.47 0.79 9.76
C LEU A 151 -8.40 0.24 10.72
N GLY A 152 -7.15 0.58 10.47
CA GLY A 152 -6.03 0.34 11.36
C GLY A 152 -5.50 1.64 11.99
N ASN A 153 -4.41 1.51 12.75
CA ASN A 153 -3.79 2.66 13.41
C ASN A 153 -3.16 3.61 12.38
N HIS A 154 -2.68 3.12 11.24
CA HIS A 154 -2.16 3.96 10.15
C HIS A 154 -3.25 4.68 9.36
N ASP A 155 -4.51 4.24 9.48
CA ASP A 155 -5.64 4.89 8.83
C ASP A 155 -6.18 6.03 9.70
N TYR A 156 -6.43 5.76 10.97
CA TYR A 156 -7.14 6.69 11.85
C TYR A 156 -6.34 7.11 13.07
N GLU A 157 -6.02 6.18 13.98
CA GLU A 157 -5.50 6.48 15.32
C GLU A 157 -4.27 7.40 15.29
N ASN A 158 -3.27 7.06 14.46
CA ASN A 158 -2.03 7.82 14.35
C ASN A 158 -2.20 9.19 13.68
N ASN A 159 -3.29 9.40 12.95
CA ASN A 159 -3.50 10.61 12.15
C ASN A 159 -4.47 11.61 12.80
N VAL A 160 -4.99 11.29 13.99
CA VAL A 160 -5.82 12.22 14.77
C VAL A 160 -4.98 13.43 15.16
N ASN A 161 -5.38 14.61 14.67
CA ASN A 161 -4.69 15.89 14.83
C ASN A 161 -3.32 16.01 14.15
N ASP A 162 -2.94 15.07 13.27
CA ASP A 162 -1.64 15.11 12.57
C ASP A 162 -1.68 15.86 11.22
N CYS A 163 -2.88 16.15 10.72
CA CYS A 163 -3.11 16.87 9.46
C CYS A 163 -3.93 18.14 9.65
N VAL A 164 -3.78 19.09 8.71
CA VAL A 164 -4.58 20.32 8.65
C VAL A 164 -6.07 19.98 8.77
N SER A 165 -6.74 20.63 9.72
CA SER A 165 -8.17 20.42 10.03
C SER A 165 -8.58 18.96 10.27
N ASN A 166 -7.64 18.13 10.74
CA ASN A 166 -7.85 16.70 10.96
C ASN A 166 -8.32 15.93 9.71
N HIS A 167 -7.99 16.43 8.50
CA HIS A 167 -8.51 15.88 7.25
C HIS A 167 -8.07 14.43 6.99
N CYS A 168 -6.94 13.99 7.53
CA CYS A 168 -6.44 12.62 7.36
C CYS A 168 -7.31 11.62 8.11
N ALA A 169 -7.54 11.83 9.41
CA ALA A 169 -8.42 10.97 10.20
C ALA A 169 -9.89 11.06 9.76
N ASN A 170 -10.39 12.28 9.51
CA ASN A 170 -11.79 12.48 9.13
C ASN A 170 -12.14 11.77 7.81
N ARG A 171 -11.21 11.75 6.85
CA ARG A 171 -11.43 11.10 5.55
C ARG A 171 -11.65 9.61 5.67
N MET A 172 -11.02 8.94 6.64
CA MET A 172 -11.13 7.49 6.78
C MET A 172 -12.46 7.05 7.41
N LEU A 173 -13.28 7.99 7.90
CA LEU A 173 -14.60 7.70 8.47
C LEU A 173 -15.76 7.80 7.46
N PHE A 174 -15.52 8.29 6.24
CA PHE A 174 -16.54 8.55 5.21
C PHE A 174 -16.16 7.91 3.87
#